data_AF-A0A1Q4VDW3-F1
#
_entry.id   AF-A0A1Q4VDW3-F1
#
_cell.length_a   1.000
_cell.length_b   1.000
_cell.length_c   1.000
_cell.angle_alpha   90.00
_cell.angle_beta   90.00
_cell.angle_gamma   90.00
#
_symmetry.space_group_name_H-M   'P 1'
#
loop_
_entity.id
_entity.type
_entity.pdbx_description
1 polymer ?
#
loop_
_entity_poly.entity_id
_entity_poly.type
_entity_poly.pdbx_seq_one_letter_code
_entity_poly.pdbx_strand_id
1 'polypeptide(L)'
;MSSASASPHGFDTQRGRGYRPEQVDRQVSELSRLGDEAWERVARLEALAEELAARAARLREEAAALPPQTYVSLGERAAGLLTTAEEEVAAVAEAARDAAARAVAEAQEAGRLLAASAAEHARAVRDAADTAAEERLDAARAGAAQAREAAERAARELRGAAEETLADTRQRTDALLAEQERELAERREVTGQALAGQEAAADAARAELLSAAEARLEEARRVHARAEEAARHGQEDADAKAAEALAGAASREELIARETERVLREHGERWDEVRAHMAHVRNSLAALTGRAAGEE
;
A
#
# COMPACT_ATOMS: atom_id res chain seq x y z
N MET A 1 -44.49 9.09 0.83
CA MET A 1 -45.18 10.39 0.98
C MET A 1 -46.21 10.20 2.09
N SER A 2 -45.83 10.41 3.36
CA SER A 2 -46.75 10.20 4.50
C SER A 2 -47.60 11.43 4.68
N SER A 3 -48.91 11.27 4.52
CA SER A 3 -49.94 12.25 4.86
C SER A 3 -49.77 12.65 6.32
N ALA A 4 -49.31 13.87 6.55
CA ALA A 4 -49.46 14.52 7.83
C ALA A 4 -50.97 14.66 8.08
N SER A 5 -51.47 14.14 9.20
CA SER A 5 -52.79 14.49 9.70
C SER A 5 -52.75 16.00 9.96
N ALA A 6 -53.31 16.78 9.04
CA ALA A 6 -53.43 18.22 9.22
C ALA A 6 -54.39 18.45 10.40
N SER A 7 -53.97 19.27 11.36
CA SER A 7 -54.85 19.70 12.44
C SER A 7 -56.12 20.32 11.83
N PRO A 8 -57.32 20.06 12.37
CA PRO A 8 -58.54 20.73 11.93
C PRO A 8 -58.48 22.26 12.11
N HIS A 9 -57.51 22.75 12.88
CA HIS A 9 -57.27 24.17 13.14
C HIS A 9 -56.16 24.79 12.28
N GLY A 10 -55.71 24.07 11.24
CA GLY A 10 -54.77 24.61 10.25
C GLY A 10 -53.30 24.66 10.70
N PHE A 11 -52.94 23.95 11.77
CA PHE A 11 -51.54 23.81 12.17
C PHE A 11 -50.82 22.75 11.31
N ASP A 12 -49.71 23.16 10.70
CA ASP A 12 -48.82 22.27 9.98
C ASP A 12 -47.97 21.44 10.94
N THR A 13 -47.92 20.13 10.71
CA THR A 13 -47.00 19.24 11.44
C THR A 13 -45.72 19.05 10.63
N GLN A 14 -44.62 19.60 11.11
CA GLN A 14 -43.30 19.33 10.53
C GLN A 14 -42.71 18.04 11.10
N ARG A 15 -41.98 17.28 10.27
CA ARG A 15 -41.19 16.12 10.74
C ARG A 15 -40.10 16.61 11.69
N GLY A 16 -40.33 16.49 12.99
CA GLY A 16 -39.37 16.95 13.99
C GLY A 16 -39.98 17.15 15.38
N ARG A 17 -39.32 17.99 16.18
CA ARG A 17 -39.74 18.36 17.54
C ARG A 17 -40.76 19.49 17.47
N GLY A 18 -41.91 19.29 18.10
CA GLY A 18 -42.97 20.27 18.25
C GLY A 18 -43.88 19.86 19.42
N TYR A 19 -44.86 20.71 19.75
CA TYR A 19 -45.91 20.34 20.69
C TYR A 19 -46.67 19.11 20.17
N ARG A 20 -47.18 18.27 21.08
CA ARG A 20 -47.98 17.11 20.68
C ARG A 20 -49.25 17.62 20.00
N PRO A 21 -49.48 17.31 18.71
CA PRO A 21 -50.62 17.85 17.97
C PRO A 21 -51.96 17.61 18.67
N GLU A 22 -52.15 16.44 19.28
CA GLU A 22 -53.38 16.08 19.98
C GLU A 22 -53.62 16.94 21.24
N GLN A 23 -52.55 17.41 21.89
CA GLN A 23 -52.66 18.32 23.02
C GLN A 23 -53.05 19.72 22.58
N VAL A 24 -52.45 20.20 21.48
CA VAL A 24 -52.78 21.50 20.88
C VAL A 24 -54.21 21.51 20.38
N ASP A 25 -54.61 20.49 19.62
CA ASP A 25 -55.95 20.39 19.03
C ASP A 25 -57.04 20.37 20.11
N ARG A 26 -56.83 19.61 21.20
CA ARG A 26 -57.76 19.60 22.34
C ARG A 26 -57.87 20.99 22.97
N GLN A 27 -56.74 21.65 23.21
CA GLN A 27 -56.73 22.97 23.84
C GLN A 27 -57.41 24.03 22.97
N VAL A 28 -57.13 24.03 21.67
CA VAL A 28 -57.74 24.97 20.72
C VAL A 28 -59.24 24.71 20.60
N SER A 29 -59.66 23.44 20.56
CA SER A 29 -61.08 23.09 20.53
C SER A 29 -61.83 23.57 21.79
N GLU A 30 -61.22 23.43 22.97
CA GLU A 30 -61.79 23.95 24.22
C GLU A 30 -61.91 25.47 24.20
N LEU A 31 -60.89 26.18 23.73
CA LEU A 31 -60.90 27.65 23.60
C LEU A 31 -61.92 28.12 22.57
N SER A 32 -62.04 27.45 21.43
CA SER A 32 -63.04 27.74 20.40
C SER A 32 -64.45 27.60 20.97
N ARG A 33 -64.75 26.50 21.69
CA ARG A 33 -66.04 26.31 22.34
C ARG A 33 -66.36 27.42 23.35
N LEU A 34 -65.39 27.81 24.18
CA LEU A 34 -65.57 28.91 25.12
C LEU A 34 -65.80 30.25 24.41
N GLY A 35 -65.12 30.49 23.29
CA GLY A 35 -65.33 31.64 22.42
C GLY A 35 -66.74 31.68 21.83
N ASP A 36 -67.22 30.55 21.30
CA ASP A 36 -68.56 30.43 20.74
C ASP A 36 -69.63 30.65 21.83
N GLU A 37 -69.47 30.06 23.01
CA GLU A 37 -70.38 30.26 24.15
C GLU A 37 -70.44 31.73 24.61
N ALA A 38 -69.29 32.42 24.60
CA ALA A 38 -69.21 33.85 24.91
C ALA A 38 -69.90 34.70 23.82
N TRP A 39 -69.70 34.38 22.55
CA TRP A 39 -70.37 35.07 21.44
C TRP A 39 -71.88 34.88 21.45
N GLU A 40 -72.35 33.66 21.70
CA GLU A 40 -73.79 33.43 21.88
C GLU A 40 -74.37 34.21 23.06
N ARG A 41 -73.63 34.31 24.17
CA ARG A 41 -74.03 35.10 25.34
C ARG A 41 -74.17 36.57 24.97
N VAL A 42 -73.22 37.12 24.22
CA VAL A 42 -73.28 38.50 23.72
C VAL A 42 -74.51 38.70 22.84
N ALA A 43 -74.72 37.85 21.83
CA ALA A 43 -75.88 37.93 20.94
C ALA A 43 -77.22 37.86 21.70
N ARG A 44 -77.33 37.00 22.71
CA ARG A 44 -78.53 36.92 23.58
C ARG A 44 -78.75 38.21 24.38
N LEU A 45 -77.69 38.81 24.90
CA LEU A 45 -77.78 40.06 25.68
C LEU A 45 -78.12 41.25 24.78
N GLU A 46 -77.56 41.31 23.57
CA GLU A 46 -77.88 42.32 22.56
C GLU A 46 -79.36 42.24 22.15
N ALA A 47 -79.86 41.05 21.82
CA ALA A 47 -81.27 40.86 21.47
C ALA A 47 -82.22 41.26 22.62
N LEU A 48 -81.87 40.93 23.87
CA LEU A 48 -82.63 41.35 25.04
C LEU A 48 -82.60 42.88 25.21
N ALA A 49 -81.44 43.52 24.98
CA ALA A 49 -81.32 44.97 25.06
C ALA A 49 -82.20 45.67 24.01
N GLU A 50 -82.22 45.16 22.77
CA GLU A 50 -83.09 45.65 21.70
C GLU A 50 -84.58 45.47 22.04
N GLU A 51 -84.98 44.31 22.56
CA GLU A 51 -86.36 44.05 22.99
C GLU A 51 -86.80 45.04 24.07
N LEU A 52 -85.96 45.23 25.10
CA LEU A 52 -86.23 46.15 26.20
C LEU A 52 -86.29 47.60 25.72
N ALA A 53 -85.41 48.01 24.79
CA ALA A 53 -85.43 49.34 24.19
C ALA A 53 -86.72 49.58 23.39
N ALA A 54 -87.15 48.62 22.57
CA ALA A 54 -88.39 48.71 21.80
C ALA A 54 -89.64 48.72 22.70
N ARG A 55 -89.64 47.96 23.80
CA ARG A 55 -90.71 47.99 24.81
C ARG A 55 -90.74 49.34 25.52
N ALA A 56 -89.60 49.88 25.92
CA ALA A 56 -89.52 51.19 26.54
C ALA A 56 -89.97 52.32 25.60
N ALA A 57 -89.65 52.24 24.30
CA ALA A 57 -90.13 53.20 23.30
C ALA A 57 -91.67 53.18 23.19
N ARG A 58 -92.28 51.99 23.07
CA ARG A 58 -93.74 51.83 23.04
C ARG A 58 -94.42 52.39 24.28
N LEU A 59 -93.90 52.07 25.47
CA LEU A 59 -94.44 52.61 26.73
C LEU A 59 -94.36 54.15 26.80
N ARG A 60 -93.30 54.76 26.24
CA ARG A 60 -93.20 56.24 26.15
C ARG A 60 -94.23 56.83 25.19
N GLU A 61 -94.46 56.20 24.04
CA GLU A 61 -95.49 56.63 23.10
C GLU A 61 -96.90 56.54 23.71
N GLU A 62 -97.21 55.42 24.38
CA GLU A 62 -98.47 55.23 25.11
C GLU A 62 -98.64 56.29 26.20
N ALA A 63 -97.59 56.59 26.98
CA ALA A 63 -97.62 57.62 28.00
C ALA A 63 -97.79 59.03 27.42
N ALA A 64 -97.15 59.34 26.28
CA ALA A 64 -97.25 60.63 25.62
C ALA A 64 -98.64 60.87 24.97
N ALA A 65 -99.36 59.79 24.63
CA ALA A 65 -100.72 59.87 24.10
C ALA A 65 -101.77 60.21 25.17
N LEU A 66 -101.44 60.06 26.46
CA LEU A 66 -102.32 60.44 27.56
C LEU A 66 -102.34 61.98 27.73
N PRO A 67 -103.50 62.60 27.99
CA PRO A 67 -103.56 64.03 28.28
C PRO A 67 -102.76 64.36 29.55
N PRO A 68 -102.19 65.57 29.68
CA PRO A 68 -101.43 65.96 30.86
C PRO A 68 -102.29 65.87 32.12
N GLN A 69 -101.98 64.93 33.00
CA GLN A 69 -102.72 64.74 34.24
C GLN A 69 -102.08 65.57 35.35
N THR A 70 -102.72 66.66 35.73
CA THR A 70 -102.24 67.52 36.83
C THR A 70 -102.86 67.14 38.18
N TYR A 71 -103.93 66.32 38.17
CA TYR A 71 -104.73 65.90 39.32
C TYR A 71 -105.22 67.06 40.25
N VAL A 72 -105.12 68.31 39.80
CA VAL A 72 -105.54 69.50 40.57
C VAL A 72 -107.03 69.45 40.91
N SER A 73 -107.86 68.88 40.02
CA SER A 73 -109.29 68.70 40.23
C SER A 73 -109.65 67.73 41.37
N LEU A 74 -108.69 66.92 41.84
CA LEU A 74 -108.84 65.97 42.95
C LEU A 74 -108.28 66.51 44.28
N GLY A 75 -107.74 67.73 44.28
CA GLY A 75 -107.24 68.45 45.45
C GLY A 75 -105.71 68.47 45.57
N GLU A 76 -105.21 69.35 46.44
CA GLU A 76 -103.78 69.64 46.63
C GLU A 76 -102.95 68.41 47.00
N ARG A 77 -103.50 67.47 47.78
CA ARG A 77 -102.84 66.19 48.11
C ARG A 77 -102.57 65.33 46.88
N ALA A 78 -103.49 65.29 45.91
CA ALA A 78 -103.32 64.50 44.70
C ALA A 78 -102.27 65.09 43.76
N ALA A 79 -102.21 66.42 43.65
CA ALA A 79 -101.15 67.12 42.94
C ALA A 79 -99.77 66.91 43.61
N GLY A 80 -99.71 66.96 44.95
CA GLY A 80 -98.47 66.68 45.69
C GLY A 80 -97.95 65.25 45.48
N LEU A 81 -98.85 64.26 45.43
CA LEU A 81 -98.48 62.86 45.12
C LEU A 81 -97.91 62.71 43.72
N LEU A 82 -98.42 63.45 42.72
CA LEU A 82 -97.86 63.46 41.37
C LEU A 82 -96.43 64.02 41.38
N THR A 83 -96.22 65.16 42.03
CA THR A 83 -94.88 65.77 42.14
C THR A 83 -93.88 64.81 42.78
N THR A 84 -94.24 64.17 43.89
CA THR A 84 -93.37 63.15 44.50
C THR A 84 -93.11 61.97 43.56
N ALA A 85 -94.12 61.51 42.81
CA ALA A 85 -93.92 60.43 41.85
C ALA A 85 -92.96 60.83 40.70
N GLU A 86 -93.03 62.07 40.20
CA GLU A 86 -92.13 62.59 39.17
C GLU A 86 -90.69 62.72 39.68
N GLU A 87 -90.50 63.20 40.91
CA GLU A 87 -89.20 63.25 41.59
C GLU A 87 -88.60 61.85 41.78
N GLU A 88 -89.40 60.89 42.24
CA GLU A 88 -88.98 59.49 42.40
C GLU A 88 -88.61 58.84 41.04
N VAL A 89 -89.39 59.10 39.98
CA VAL A 89 -89.06 58.62 38.63
C VAL A 89 -87.73 59.20 38.14
N ALA A 90 -87.48 60.49 38.37
CA ALA A 90 -86.22 61.12 38.01
C ALA A 90 -85.03 60.50 38.78
N ALA A 91 -85.20 60.31 40.10
CA ALA A 91 -84.18 59.68 40.95
C ALA A 91 -83.87 58.24 40.53
N VAL A 92 -84.90 57.43 40.25
CA VAL A 92 -84.73 56.06 39.75
C VAL A 92 -84.04 56.04 38.38
N ALA A 93 -84.39 56.96 37.47
CA ALA A 93 -83.78 57.04 36.15
C ALA A 93 -82.31 57.47 36.20
N GLU A 94 -81.94 58.35 37.12
CA GLU A 94 -80.54 58.73 37.37
C GLU A 94 -79.76 57.58 38.00
N ALA A 95 -80.29 56.96 39.06
CA ALA A 95 -79.66 55.81 39.71
C ALA A 95 -79.45 54.63 38.74
N ALA A 96 -80.40 54.38 37.83
CA ALA A 96 -80.27 53.35 36.80
C ALA A 96 -79.17 53.67 35.77
N ARG A 97 -79.06 54.92 35.33
CA ARG A 97 -77.98 55.37 34.42
C ARG A 97 -76.61 55.23 35.07
N ASP A 98 -76.49 55.64 36.33
CA ASP A 98 -75.26 55.51 37.11
C ASP A 98 -74.87 54.04 37.35
N ALA A 99 -75.84 53.19 37.66
CA ALA A 99 -75.60 51.75 37.82
C ALA A 99 -75.14 51.10 36.51
N ALA A 100 -75.74 51.46 35.38
CA ALA A 100 -75.33 50.98 34.06
C ALA A 100 -73.91 51.45 33.71
N ALA A 101 -73.59 52.73 33.94
CA ALA A 101 -72.26 53.28 33.71
C ALA A 101 -71.18 52.57 34.56
N ARG A 102 -71.48 52.31 35.84
CA ARG A 102 -70.59 51.53 36.73
C ARG A 102 -70.39 50.11 36.22
N ALA A 103 -71.46 49.41 35.86
CA ALA A 103 -71.37 48.03 35.36
C ALA A 103 -70.52 47.94 34.08
N VAL A 104 -70.65 48.91 33.16
CA VAL A 104 -69.82 48.99 31.95
C VAL A 104 -68.36 49.24 32.30
N ALA A 105 -68.08 50.19 33.20
CA ALA A 105 -66.71 50.50 33.62
C ALA A 105 -66.03 49.30 34.31
N GLU A 106 -66.75 48.61 35.21
CA GLU A 106 -66.28 47.41 35.89
C GLU A 106 -66.00 46.26 34.91
N ALA A 107 -66.89 46.03 33.94
CA ALA A 107 -66.68 45.01 32.91
C ALA A 107 -65.48 45.32 32.01
N GLN A 108 -65.29 46.59 31.64
CA GLN A 108 -64.14 47.04 30.83
C GLN A 108 -62.82 46.90 31.60
N GLU A 109 -62.78 47.21 32.89
CA GLU A 109 -61.60 47.02 33.73
C GLU A 109 -61.29 45.53 33.89
N ALA A 110 -62.28 44.70 34.22
CA ALA A 110 -62.11 43.25 34.33
C ALA A 110 -61.58 42.64 33.01
N GLY A 111 -62.11 43.08 31.87
CA GLY A 111 -61.64 42.66 30.55
C GLY A 111 -60.18 43.04 30.29
N ARG A 112 -59.78 44.29 30.61
CA ARG A 112 -58.40 44.75 30.47
C ARG A 112 -57.44 43.97 31.37
N LEU A 113 -57.80 43.73 32.63
CA LEU A 113 -56.99 42.95 33.57
C LEU A 113 -56.82 41.50 33.11
N LEU A 114 -57.89 40.86 32.65
CA LEU A 114 -57.83 39.49 32.11
C LEU A 114 -56.94 39.42 30.87
N ALA A 115 -57.07 40.36 29.94
CA ALA A 115 -56.25 40.42 28.73
C ALA A 115 -54.76 40.63 29.06
N ALA A 116 -54.45 41.54 30.00
CA ALA A 116 -53.09 41.77 30.46
C ALA A 116 -52.49 40.51 31.12
N SER A 117 -53.24 39.85 32.01
CA SER A 117 -52.82 38.60 32.65
C SER A 117 -52.57 37.48 31.63
N ALA A 118 -53.46 37.31 30.65
CA ALA A 118 -53.29 36.34 29.58
C ALA A 118 -52.05 36.64 28.72
N ALA A 119 -51.79 37.92 28.41
CA ALA A 119 -50.64 38.33 27.63
C ALA A 119 -49.32 38.07 28.37
N GLU A 120 -49.24 38.38 29.67
CA GLU A 120 -48.09 38.08 30.52
C GLU A 120 -47.83 36.59 30.64
N HIS A 121 -48.88 35.79 30.87
CA HIS A 121 -48.76 34.34 30.91
C HIS A 121 -48.26 33.77 29.57
N ALA A 122 -48.79 34.25 28.45
CA ALA A 122 -48.35 33.82 27.12
C ALA A 122 -46.89 34.21 26.83
N ARG A 123 -46.43 35.37 27.31
CA ARG A 123 -45.00 35.77 27.24
C ARG A 123 -44.13 34.83 28.06
N ALA A 124 -44.48 34.60 29.33
CA ALA A 124 -43.74 33.70 30.20
C ALA A 124 -43.61 32.28 29.64
N VAL A 125 -44.68 31.75 29.03
CA VAL A 125 -44.64 30.43 28.37
C VAL A 125 -43.72 30.42 27.16
N ARG A 126 -43.72 31.49 26.34
CA ARG A 126 -42.80 31.61 25.19
C ARG A 126 -41.35 31.72 25.65
N ASP A 127 -41.05 32.62 26.58
CA ASP A 127 -39.69 32.84 27.09
C ASP A 127 -39.11 31.56 27.74
N ALA A 128 -39.94 30.81 28.48
CA ALA A 128 -39.56 29.52 29.04
C ALA A 128 -39.32 28.46 27.95
N ALA A 129 -40.13 28.45 26.88
CA ALA A 129 -39.94 27.54 25.76
C ALA A 129 -38.65 27.85 24.98
N ASP A 130 -38.35 29.13 24.76
CA ASP A 130 -37.15 29.60 24.08
C ASP A 130 -35.90 29.24 24.89
N THR A 131 -35.89 29.55 26.20
CA THR A 131 -34.80 29.17 27.13
C THR A 131 -34.55 27.66 27.08
N ALA A 132 -35.62 26.85 27.20
CA ALA A 132 -35.49 25.40 27.17
C ALA A 132 -35.08 24.85 25.78
N ALA A 133 -35.30 25.61 24.70
CA ALA A 133 -34.82 25.26 23.36
C ALA A 133 -33.32 25.55 23.24
N GLU A 134 -32.88 26.73 23.71
CA GLU A 134 -31.47 27.12 23.77
C GLU A 134 -30.64 26.15 24.60
N GLU A 135 -31.06 25.82 25.81
CA GLU A 135 -30.39 24.84 26.68
C GLU A 135 -30.22 23.47 26.00
N ARG A 136 -31.23 23.02 25.25
CA ARG A 136 -31.17 21.75 24.51
C ARG A 136 -30.21 21.83 23.33
N LEU A 137 -30.17 22.96 22.63
CA LEU A 137 -29.23 23.17 21.53
C LEU A 137 -27.79 23.20 22.04
N ASP A 138 -27.55 23.87 23.16
CA ASP A 138 -26.22 23.95 23.77
C ASP A 138 -25.77 22.60 24.32
N ALA A 139 -26.66 21.85 24.97
CA ALA A 139 -26.39 20.47 25.38
C ALA A 139 -26.07 19.56 24.17
N ALA A 140 -26.80 19.70 23.07
CA ALA A 140 -26.53 18.94 21.84
C ALA A 140 -25.17 19.31 21.21
N ARG A 141 -24.83 20.60 21.16
CA ARG A 141 -23.54 21.09 20.67
C ARG A 141 -22.38 20.61 21.54
N ALA A 142 -22.54 20.67 22.86
CA ALA A 142 -21.55 20.17 23.81
C ALA A 142 -21.34 18.65 23.64
N GLY A 143 -22.43 17.89 23.55
CA GLY A 143 -22.37 16.44 23.29
C GLY A 143 -21.69 16.10 21.96
N ALA A 144 -21.97 16.86 20.89
CA ALA A 144 -21.31 16.67 19.60
C ALA A 144 -19.81 17.00 19.66
N ALA A 145 -19.43 18.08 20.35
CA ALA A 145 -18.02 18.45 20.53
C ALA A 145 -17.25 17.37 21.31
N GLN A 146 -17.82 16.86 22.41
CA GLN A 146 -17.24 15.78 23.20
C GLN A 146 -17.06 14.49 22.38
N ALA A 147 -18.07 14.11 21.59
CA ALA A 147 -17.99 12.93 20.73
C ALA A 147 -16.88 13.07 19.68
N ARG A 148 -16.74 14.25 19.08
CA ARG A 148 -15.67 14.55 18.13
C ARG A 148 -14.29 14.46 18.78
N GLU A 149 -14.10 15.09 19.94
CA GLU A 149 -12.83 15.07 20.65
C GLU A 149 -12.44 13.64 21.05
N ALA A 150 -13.39 12.84 21.52
CA ALA A 150 -13.18 11.43 21.83
C ALA A 150 -12.77 10.62 20.59
N ALA A 151 -13.43 10.85 19.45
CA ALA A 151 -13.07 10.19 18.19
C ALA A 151 -11.67 10.59 17.70
N GLU A 152 -11.31 11.87 17.81
CA GLU A 152 -9.97 12.36 17.44
C GLU A 152 -8.86 11.81 18.35
N ARG A 153 -9.13 11.63 19.65
CA ARG A 153 -8.19 10.96 20.58
C ARG A 153 -8.03 9.48 20.23
N ALA A 154 -9.13 8.75 20.06
CA ALA A 154 -9.09 7.34 19.69
C ALA A 154 -8.37 7.10 18.36
N ALA A 155 -8.60 7.97 17.36
CA ALA A 155 -7.90 7.90 16.08
C ALA A 155 -6.39 8.13 16.22
N ARG A 156 -5.97 9.08 17.08
CA ARG A 156 -4.55 9.33 17.37
C ARG A 156 -3.89 8.15 18.08
N GLU A 157 -4.55 7.57 19.08
CA GLU A 157 -4.07 6.39 19.81
C GLU A 157 -3.93 5.18 18.89
N LEU A 158 -4.95 4.89 18.07
CA LEU A 158 -4.91 3.79 17.11
C LEU A 158 -3.77 3.98 16.09
N ARG A 159 -3.61 5.20 15.58
CA ARG A 159 -2.52 5.52 14.66
C ARG A 159 -1.16 5.34 15.31
N GLY A 160 -0.97 5.82 16.53
CA GLY A 160 0.27 5.66 17.29
C GLY A 160 0.63 4.19 17.51
N ALA A 161 -0.34 3.38 17.93
CA ALA A 161 -0.15 1.93 18.12
C ALA A 161 0.18 1.21 16.80
N ALA A 162 -0.44 1.60 15.69
CA ALA A 162 -0.15 1.05 14.37
C ALA A 162 1.27 1.43 13.89
N GLU A 163 1.69 2.67 14.11
CA GLU A 163 3.03 3.15 13.79
C GLU A 163 4.11 2.44 14.63
N GLU A 164 3.87 2.22 15.93
CA GLU A 164 4.77 1.45 16.80
C GLU A 164 4.90 0.00 16.34
N THR A 165 3.77 -0.66 16.03
CA THR A 165 3.76 -2.03 15.50
C THR A 165 4.52 -2.12 14.17
N LEU A 166 4.36 -1.13 13.29
CA LEU A 166 5.09 -1.07 12.03
C LEU A 166 6.60 -0.87 12.25
N ALA A 167 7.00 -0.05 13.23
CA ALA A 167 8.40 0.17 13.55
C ALA A 167 9.05 -1.11 14.11
N ASP A 168 8.40 -1.80 15.05
CA ASP A 168 8.89 -3.07 15.62
C ASP A 168 9.00 -4.17 14.55
N THR A 169 8.00 -4.30 13.67
CA THR A 169 8.05 -5.28 12.58
C THR A 169 9.16 -4.99 11.57
N ARG A 170 9.40 -3.72 11.23
CA ARG A 170 10.55 -3.32 10.40
C ARG A 170 11.88 -3.68 11.07
N GLN A 171 12.05 -3.31 12.33
CA GLN A 171 13.27 -3.63 13.08
C GLN A 171 13.55 -5.13 13.13
N ARG A 172 12.52 -5.96 13.38
CA ARG A 172 12.66 -7.43 13.38
C ARG A 172 13.01 -7.97 12.00
N THR A 173 12.40 -7.41 10.95
CA THR A 173 12.68 -7.82 9.57
C THR A 173 14.11 -7.46 9.17
N ASP A 174 14.57 -6.25 9.51
CA ASP A 174 15.94 -5.81 9.24
C ASP A 174 16.96 -6.66 10.00
N ALA A 175 16.67 -7.02 11.26
CA ALA A 175 17.51 -7.92 12.04
C ALA A 175 17.60 -9.31 11.41
N LEU A 176 16.48 -9.87 10.96
CA LEU A 176 16.43 -11.16 10.28
C LEU A 176 17.19 -11.12 8.95
N LEU A 177 17.06 -10.05 8.17
CA LEU A 177 17.81 -9.87 6.92
C LEU A 177 19.32 -9.79 7.18
N ALA A 178 19.75 -9.04 8.20
CA ALA A 178 21.16 -8.97 8.57
C ALA A 178 21.74 -10.31 9.03
N GLU A 179 20.95 -11.12 9.76
CA GLU A 179 21.33 -12.48 10.14
C GLU A 179 21.48 -13.38 8.90
N GLN A 180 20.50 -13.35 7.99
CA GLN A 180 20.57 -14.10 6.73
C GLN A 180 21.77 -13.70 5.87
N GLU A 181 22.10 -12.41 5.78
CA GLU A 181 23.28 -11.93 5.05
C GLU A 181 24.58 -12.45 5.66
N ARG A 182 24.68 -12.47 7.00
CA ARG A 182 25.83 -13.04 7.71
C ARG A 182 25.97 -14.53 7.45
N GLU A 183 24.90 -15.31 7.59
CA GLU A 183 24.93 -16.74 7.30
C GLU A 183 25.36 -17.03 5.85
N LEU A 184 24.86 -16.25 4.89
CA LEU A 184 25.24 -16.40 3.48
C LEU A 184 26.72 -16.02 3.26
N ALA A 185 27.22 -14.98 3.93
CA ALA A 185 28.63 -14.61 3.87
C ALA A 185 29.53 -15.70 4.46
N GLU A 186 29.17 -16.26 5.62
CA GLU A 186 29.89 -17.38 6.24
C GLU A 186 29.89 -18.63 5.34
N ARG A 187 28.74 -19.01 4.78
CA ARG A 187 28.65 -20.14 3.85
C ARG A 187 29.50 -19.92 2.59
N ARG A 188 29.55 -18.68 2.07
CA ARG A 188 30.40 -18.32 0.92
C ARG A 188 31.88 -18.41 1.28
N GLU A 189 32.27 -17.95 2.46
CA GLU A 189 33.64 -18.04 2.94
C GLU A 189 34.08 -19.51 3.08
N VAL A 190 33.28 -20.34 3.76
CA VAL A 190 33.56 -21.78 3.92
C VAL A 190 33.68 -22.47 2.56
N THR A 191 32.74 -22.20 1.65
CA THR A 191 32.76 -22.78 0.29
C THR A 191 33.97 -22.30 -0.51
N GLY A 192 34.31 -21.01 -0.40
CA GLY A 192 35.47 -20.41 -1.06
C GLY A 192 36.79 -20.99 -0.56
N GLN A 193 36.95 -21.16 0.75
CA GLN A 193 38.13 -21.81 1.35
C GLN A 193 38.25 -23.27 0.90
N ALA A 194 37.14 -24.02 0.84
CA ALA A 194 37.14 -25.40 0.36
C ALA A 194 37.54 -25.48 -1.12
N LEU A 195 37.01 -24.60 -1.97
CA LEU A 195 37.37 -24.53 -3.39
C LEU A 195 38.84 -24.15 -3.58
N ALA A 196 39.32 -23.12 -2.89
CA ALA A 196 40.73 -22.71 -2.93
C ALA A 196 41.67 -23.84 -2.48
N GLY A 197 41.26 -24.62 -1.47
CA GLY A 197 41.98 -25.81 -1.03
C GLY A 197 42.02 -26.91 -2.09
N GLN A 198 40.91 -27.16 -2.80
CA GLN A 198 40.85 -28.11 -3.91
C GLN A 198 41.71 -27.66 -5.10
N GLU A 199 41.66 -26.37 -5.45
CA GLU A 199 42.48 -25.78 -6.51
C GLU A 199 43.97 -25.90 -6.18
N ALA A 200 44.38 -25.55 -4.95
CA ALA A 200 45.77 -25.69 -4.51
C ALA A 200 46.26 -27.15 -4.53
N ALA A 201 45.41 -28.09 -4.11
CA ALA A 201 45.72 -29.52 -4.18
C ALA A 201 45.85 -30.03 -5.62
N ALA A 202 44.96 -29.59 -6.51
CA ALA A 202 45.03 -29.93 -7.94
C ALA A 202 46.28 -29.34 -8.61
N ASP A 203 46.65 -28.10 -8.28
CA ASP A 203 47.86 -27.46 -8.77
C ASP A 203 49.13 -28.15 -8.27
N ALA A 204 49.17 -28.54 -6.99
CA ALA A 204 50.28 -29.32 -6.44
C ALA A 204 50.43 -30.67 -7.16
N ALA A 205 49.33 -31.43 -7.33
CA ALA A 205 49.34 -32.70 -8.05
C ALA A 205 49.77 -32.52 -9.52
N ARG A 206 49.35 -31.44 -10.18
CA ARG A 206 49.77 -31.10 -11.55
C ARG A 206 51.26 -30.78 -11.62
N ALA A 207 51.80 -30.01 -10.67
CA ALA A 207 53.22 -29.71 -10.59
C ALA A 207 54.07 -30.97 -10.35
N GLU A 208 53.63 -31.88 -9.48
CA GLU A 208 54.27 -33.18 -9.25
C GLU A 208 54.28 -34.04 -10.51
N LEU A 209 53.14 -34.16 -11.21
CA LEU A 209 53.05 -34.90 -12.46
C LEU A 209 53.95 -34.31 -13.56
N LEU A 210 54.00 -32.99 -13.69
CA LEU A 210 54.88 -32.31 -14.64
C LEU A 210 56.35 -32.56 -14.31
N SER A 211 56.76 -32.41 -13.05
CA SER A 211 58.13 -32.68 -12.60
C SER A 211 58.54 -34.15 -12.86
N ALA A 212 57.65 -35.10 -12.57
CA ALA A 212 57.88 -36.52 -12.85
C ALA A 212 57.96 -36.80 -14.36
N ALA A 213 57.14 -36.13 -15.18
CA ALA A 213 57.19 -36.24 -16.63
C ALA A 213 58.48 -35.65 -17.22
N GLU A 214 58.91 -34.48 -16.74
CA GLU A 214 60.17 -33.84 -17.12
C GLU A 214 61.39 -34.71 -16.74
N ALA A 215 61.40 -35.26 -15.52
CA ALA A 215 62.46 -36.17 -15.09
C ALA A 215 62.53 -37.43 -15.96
N ARG A 216 61.38 -38.02 -16.32
CA ARG A 216 61.31 -39.16 -17.26
C ARG A 216 61.75 -38.78 -18.66
N LEU A 217 61.40 -37.59 -19.14
CA LEU A 217 61.83 -37.08 -20.44
C LEU A 217 63.34 -36.89 -20.48
N GLU A 218 63.94 -36.33 -19.42
CA GLU A 218 65.39 -36.19 -19.34
C GLU A 218 66.12 -37.53 -19.25
N GLU A 219 65.59 -38.49 -18.50
CA GLU A 219 66.16 -39.83 -18.49
C GLU A 219 66.05 -40.49 -19.87
N ALA A 220 64.91 -40.37 -20.55
CA ALA A 220 64.74 -40.86 -21.92
C ALA A 220 65.71 -40.19 -22.90
N ARG A 221 65.95 -38.88 -22.78
CA ARG A 221 66.94 -38.13 -23.57
C ARG A 221 68.37 -38.64 -23.32
N ARG A 222 68.74 -38.89 -22.06
CA ARG A 222 70.05 -39.48 -21.71
C ARG A 222 70.23 -40.88 -22.27
N VAL A 223 69.22 -41.74 -22.13
CA VAL A 223 69.23 -43.10 -22.70
C VAL A 223 69.35 -43.03 -24.22
N HIS A 224 68.60 -42.15 -24.87
CA HIS A 224 68.67 -41.93 -26.31
C HIS A 224 70.07 -41.45 -26.74
N ALA A 225 70.64 -40.43 -26.08
CA ALA A 225 71.98 -39.94 -26.38
C ALA A 225 73.06 -41.03 -26.22
N ARG A 226 73.01 -41.83 -25.14
CA ARG A 226 73.91 -42.98 -24.95
C ARG A 226 73.74 -44.03 -26.05
N ALA A 227 72.51 -44.30 -26.49
CA ALA A 227 72.24 -45.24 -27.57
C ALA A 227 72.76 -44.70 -28.92
N GLU A 228 72.61 -43.40 -29.19
CA GLU A 228 73.20 -42.76 -30.37
C GLU A 228 74.74 -42.80 -30.35
N GLU A 229 75.37 -42.51 -29.21
CA GLU A 229 76.83 -42.62 -29.05
C GLU A 229 77.31 -44.06 -29.25
N ALA A 230 76.64 -45.04 -28.64
CA ALA A 230 76.96 -46.45 -28.83
C ALA A 230 76.75 -46.91 -30.28
N ALA A 231 75.73 -46.42 -30.97
CA ALA A 231 75.51 -46.69 -32.39
C ALA A 231 76.59 -46.06 -33.27
N ARG A 232 77.03 -44.82 -32.97
CA ARG A 232 78.16 -44.16 -33.65
C ARG A 232 79.45 -44.95 -33.45
N HIS A 233 79.81 -45.28 -32.21
CA HIS A 233 81.00 -46.08 -31.93
C HIS A 233 80.93 -47.48 -32.55
N GLY A 234 79.75 -48.12 -32.52
CA GLY A 234 79.55 -49.40 -33.20
C GLY A 234 79.74 -49.29 -34.72
N GLN A 235 79.29 -48.19 -35.33
CA GLN A 235 79.52 -47.91 -36.75
C GLN A 235 81.00 -47.61 -37.04
N GLU A 236 81.66 -46.77 -36.23
CA GLU A 236 83.10 -46.46 -36.34
C GLU A 236 83.95 -47.72 -36.20
N ASP A 237 83.65 -48.60 -35.23
CA ASP A 237 84.31 -49.88 -35.04
C ASP A 237 84.06 -50.84 -36.20
N ALA A 238 82.85 -50.86 -36.75
CA ALA A 238 82.52 -51.66 -37.93
C ALA A 238 83.28 -51.15 -39.17
N ASP A 239 83.37 -49.84 -39.37
CA ASP A 239 84.11 -49.21 -40.45
C ASP A 239 85.62 -49.45 -40.30
N ALA A 240 86.16 -49.38 -39.08
CA ALA A 240 87.56 -49.69 -38.77
C ALA A 240 87.89 -51.16 -39.04
N LYS A 241 87.03 -52.10 -38.61
CA LYS A 241 87.19 -53.54 -38.90
C LYS A 241 87.04 -53.84 -40.39
N ALA A 242 86.14 -53.15 -41.08
CA ALA A 242 86.01 -53.26 -42.53
C ALA A 242 87.29 -52.78 -43.23
N ALA A 243 87.85 -51.63 -42.81
CA ALA A 243 89.12 -51.13 -43.31
C ALA A 243 90.29 -52.08 -43.02
N GLU A 244 90.37 -52.64 -41.81
CA GLU A 244 91.38 -53.64 -41.44
C GLU A 244 91.26 -54.92 -42.28
N ALA A 245 90.03 -55.44 -42.46
CA ALA A 245 89.77 -56.61 -43.28
C ALA A 245 90.15 -56.37 -44.75
N LEU A 246 89.84 -55.18 -45.29
CA LEU A 246 90.24 -54.77 -46.64
C LEU A 246 91.76 -54.65 -46.77
N ALA A 247 92.45 -54.06 -45.77
CA ALA A 247 93.91 -53.97 -45.74
C ALA A 247 94.58 -55.35 -45.62
N GLY A 248 94.01 -56.24 -44.81
CA GLY A 248 94.44 -57.64 -44.69
C GLY A 248 94.20 -58.43 -45.97
N ALA A 249 93.09 -58.19 -46.67
CA ALA A 249 92.81 -58.76 -47.98
C ALA A 249 93.82 -58.26 -49.02
N ALA A 250 94.10 -56.96 -49.09
CA ALA A 250 95.11 -56.38 -49.97
C ALA A 250 96.52 -56.91 -49.66
N SER A 251 96.88 -57.06 -48.39
CA SER A 251 98.17 -57.63 -47.99
C SER A 251 98.30 -59.11 -48.39
N ARG A 252 97.21 -59.90 -48.26
CA ARG A 252 97.18 -61.29 -48.74
C ARG A 252 97.25 -61.37 -50.25
N GLU A 253 96.55 -60.48 -50.95
CA GLU A 253 96.62 -60.36 -52.40
C GLU A 253 98.07 -60.08 -52.83
N GLU A 254 98.76 -59.13 -52.18
CA GLU A 254 100.15 -58.80 -52.47
C GLU A 254 101.11 -59.96 -52.13
N LEU A 255 100.87 -60.69 -51.03
CA LEU A 255 101.65 -61.87 -50.66
C LEU A 255 101.47 -63.00 -51.67
N ILE A 256 100.23 -63.27 -52.09
CA ILE A 256 99.92 -64.23 -53.16
C ILE A 256 100.58 -63.77 -54.45
N ALA A 257 100.54 -62.48 -54.81
CA ALA A 257 101.19 -61.95 -56.00
C ALA A 257 102.72 -62.18 -55.97
N ARG A 258 103.39 -61.88 -54.85
CA ARG A 258 104.83 -62.12 -54.67
C ARG A 258 105.18 -63.61 -54.64
N GLU A 259 104.34 -64.45 -54.03
CA GLU A 259 104.50 -65.90 -54.02
C GLU A 259 104.35 -66.47 -55.45
N THR A 260 103.40 -65.93 -56.22
CA THR A 260 103.18 -66.29 -57.63
C THR A 260 104.37 -65.84 -58.48
N GLU A 261 104.89 -64.63 -58.28
CA GLU A 261 106.13 -64.16 -58.93
C GLU A 261 107.34 -65.01 -58.55
N ARG A 262 107.48 -65.43 -57.29
CA ARG A 262 108.56 -66.30 -56.83
C ARG A 262 108.49 -67.67 -57.50
N VAL A 263 107.30 -68.26 -57.57
CA VAL A 263 107.09 -69.55 -58.26
C VAL A 263 107.38 -69.41 -59.76
N LEU A 264 106.93 -68.33 -60.40
CA LEU A 264 107.23 -68.06 -61.82
C LEU A 264 108.73 -67.88 -62.05
N ARG A 265 109.44 -67.22 -61.13
CA ARG A 265 110.89 -67.01 -61.20
C ARG A 265 111.68 -68.29 -60.94
N GLU A 266 111.31 -69.13 -59.97
CA GLU A 266 111.90 -70.46 -59.78
C GLU A 266 111.68 -71.38 -61.00
N HIS A 267 110.50 -71.28 -61.65
CA HIS A 267 110.26 -72.00 -62.90
C HIS A 267 111.08 -71.44 -64.06
N GLY A 268 111.31 -70.12 -64.12
CA GLY A 268 112.21 -69.48 -65.08
C GLY A 268 113.67 -69.89 -64.89
N GLU A 269 114.16 -69.87 -63.65
CA GLU A 269 115.51 -70.28 -63.28
C GLU A 269 115.76 -71.76 -63.61
N ARG A 270 114.80 -72.66 -63.35
CA ARG A 270 114.88 -74.06 -63.77
C ARG A 270 114.91 -74.23 -65.29
N TRP A 271 114.17 -73.40 -66.05
CA TRP A 271 114.20 -73.43 -67.52
C TRP A 271 115.52 -72.94 -68.08
N ASP A 272 116.14 -71.93 -67.45
CA ASP A 272 117.42 -71.39 -67.87
C ASP A 272 118.59 -72.30 -67.48
N GLU A 273 118.49 -73.06 -66.38
CA GLU A 273 119.45 -74.11 -66.01
C GLU A 273 119.44 -75.28 -67.01
N VAL A 274 118.25 -75.71 -67.46
CA VAL A 274 118.13 -76.73 -68.53
C VAL A 274 118.67 -76.20 -69.86
N ARG A 275 118.44 -74.91 -70.18
CA ARG A 275 118.99 -74.27 -71.39
C ARG A 275 120.52 -74.15 -71.35
N ALA A 276 121.09 -73.82 -70.18
CA ALA A 276 122.52 -73.75 -69.96
C ALA A 276 123.19 -75.14 -70.03
N HIS A 277 122.53 -76.18 -69.52
CA HIS A 277 123.01 -77.56 -69.67
C HIS A 277 122.99 -78.02 -71.14
N MET A 278 121.96 -77.63 -71.91
CA MET A 278 121.87 -77.87 -73.36
C MET A 278 122.83 -77.00 -74.20
N ALA A 279 123.25 -75.83 -73.71
CA ALA A 279 124.28 -74.99 -74.33
C ALA A 279 125.69 -75.54 -74.06
N HIS A 280 125.93 -76.07 -72.85
CA HIS A 280 127.20 -76.67 -72.45
C HIS A 280 127.48 -78.02 -73.15
N VAL A 281 126.43 -78.83 -73.38
CA VAL A 281 126.54 -80.03 -74.24
C VAL A 281 126.77 -79.65 -75.71
N ARG A 282 126.15 -78.56 -76.20
CA ARG A 282 126.40 -78.05 -77.58
C ARG A 282 127.82 -77.49 -77.77
N ASN A 283 128.36 -76.75 -76.81
CA ASN A 283 129.72 -76.20 -76.90
C ASN A 283 130.82 -77.25 -76.69
N SER A 284 130.57 -78.27 -75.87
CA SER A 284 131.55 -79.36 -75.66
C SER A 284 131.59 -80.37 -76.81
N LEU A 285 130.49 -80.58 -77.55
CA LEU A 285 130.48 -81.36 -78.79
C LEU A 285 131.09 -80.60 -79.99
N ALA A 286 131.12 -79.26 -79.97
CA ALA A 286 131.72 -78.45 -81.04
C ALA A 286 133.27 -78.31 -80.95
N ALA A 287 133.86 -78.53 -79.77
CA ALA A 287 135.30 -78.37 -79.54
C ALA A 287 136.14 -79.64 -79.80
N LEU A 288 135.53 -80.83 -79.92
CA LEU A 288 136.28 -82.09 -80.16
C LEU A 288 135.79 -82.92 -81.36
N THR A 289 134.75 -82.47 -82.08
CA THR A 289 134.38 -83.01 -83.39
C THR A 289 133.88 -81.88 -84.27
N GLY A 290 134.46 -81.69 -85.45
CA GLY A 290 134.09 -80.60 -86.35
C GLY A 290 132.59 -80.51 -86.63
N ARG A 291 131.96 -79.43 -86.12
CA ARG A 291 130.85 -78.68 -86.72
C ARG A 291 130.61 -77.44 -85.85
N ALA A 292 130.88 -76.26 -86.38
CA ALA A 292 130.73 -75.01 -85.63
C ALA A 292 129.77 -74.05 -86.33
N ALA A 293 128.95 -73.42 -85.50
CA ALA A 293 127.80 -72.58 -85.78
C ALA A 293 128.12 -71.40 -86.70
N GLY A 294 127.24 -71.19 -87.67
CA GLY A 294 127.04 -69.94 -88.39
C GLY A 294 125.63 -69.46 -88.09
N GLU A 295 125.56 -68.64 -87.04
CA GLU A 295 124.62 -67.55 -86.81
C GLU A 295 124.64 -66.57 -88.01
N GLU A 296 123.64 -65.75 -88.24
CA GLU A 296 122.31 -65.51 -87.65
C GLU A 296 121.58 -64.62 -88.65
#